data_AF-A0A076N0C0-F1
#
_entry.id   AF-A0A076N0C0-F1
#
_cell.length_a   1.000
_cell.length_b   1.000
_cell.length_c   1.000
_cell.angle_alpha   90.00
_cell.angle_beta   90.00
_cell.angle_gamma   90.00
#
_symmetry.space_group_name_H-M   'P 1'
#
loop_
_entity.id
_entity.type
_entity.pdbx_description
1 polymer ?
#
loop_
_entity_poly.entity_id
_entity_poly.type
_entity_poly.pdbx_seq_one_letter_code
_entity_poly.pdbx_strand_id
1 'polypeptide(L)'
;MQALADTAAGLILFHNGLWGAPTCYMWAGPDGSAAGRVPPWECEALDRLRWRKLISAPSGAGVEDVPVVPTEAGLAALRAQRAHAA
;
A
#
# COMPACT_ATOMS: atom_id res chain seq x y z
N MET A 1 7.36 11.21 -1.08
CA MET A 1 7.36 9.79 -0.67
C MET A 1 6.24 9.13 -1.47
N GLN A 2 6.54 8.72 -2.71
CA GLN A 2 5.52 8.37 -3.71
C GLN A 2 4.64 7.19 -3.26
N ALA A 3 5.24 6.05 -2.85
CA ALA A 3 4.55 4.93 -2.22
C ALA A 3 3.51 5.30 -1.15
N LEU A 4 3.84 6.25 -0.25
CA LEU A 4 2.93 6.67 0.81
C LEU A 4 1.77 7.53 0.26
N ALA A 5 2.04 8.34 -0.76
CA ALA A 5 1.02 9.11 -1.46
C ALA A 5 0.09 8.18 -2.26
N ASP A 6 0.63 7.16 -2.93
CA ASP A 6 -0.12 6.17 -3.69
C ASP A 6 -1.02 5.33 -2.77
N THR A 7 -0.48 4.94 -1.61
CA THR A 7 -1.27 4.28 -0.56
C THR A 7 -2.40 5.18 -0.07
N ALA A 8 -2.11 6.47 0.20
CA ALA A 8 -3.14 7.43 0.62
C ALA A 8 -4.19 7.73 -0.46
N ALA A 9 -3.84 7.54 -1.73
CA ALA A 9 -4.74 7.63 -2.87
C ALA A 9 -5.55 6.34 -3.13
N GLY A 10 -5.34 5.28 -2.33
CA GLY A 10 -6.03 4.00 -2.50
C GLY A 10 -5.55 3.20 -3.71
N LEU A 11 -4.34 3.47 -4.21
CA LEU A 11 -3.81 2.83 -5.43
C LEU A 11 -3.12 1.49 -5.16
N ILE A 12 -2.98 1.09 -3.90
CA ILE A 12 -2.23 -0.11 -3.50
C ILE A 12 -3.16 -1.10 -2.80
N LEU A 13 -3.15 -2.33 -3.29
CA LEU A 13 -3.79 -3.48 -2.67
C LEU A 13 -2.73 -4.47 -2.17
N PHE A 14 -3.11 -5.29 -1.19
CA PHE A 14 -2.32 -6.40 -0.69
C PHE A 14 -3.02 -7.72 -1.02
N HIS A 15 -2.36 -8.52 -1.84
CA HIS A 15 -2.76 -9.88 -2.14
C HIS A 15 -2.28 -10.81 -1.03
N ASN A 16 -3.20 -11.52 -0.39
CA ASN A 16 -2.91 -12.33 0.80
C ASN A 16 -2.41 -13.76 0.48
N GLY A 17 -2.28 -14.12 -0.80
CA GLY A 17 -1.65 -15.37 -1.22
C GLY A 17 -2.48 -16.63 -0.97
N LEU A 18 -3.81 -16.50 -0.88
CA LEU A 18 -4.68 -17.68 -0.77
C LEU A 18 -4.52 -18.60 -1.99
N TRP A 19 -4.67 -19.91 -1.78
CA TRP A 19 -4.51 -20.96 -2.81
C TRP A 19 -3.09 -21.16 -3.39
N GLY A 20 -2.06 -20.83 -2.61
CA GLY A 20 -0.67 -21.11 -2.96
C GLY A 20 0.00 -20.06 -3.84
N ALA A 21 -0.68 -18.94 -4.10
CA ALA A 21 -0.06 -17.75 -4.67
C ALA A 21 0.83 -17.04 -3.61
N PRO A 22 1.97 -16.45 -3.99
CA PRO A 22 2.75 -15.64 -3.05
C PRO A 22 2.00 -14.36 -2.70
N THR A 23 2.11 -13.92 -1.44
CA THR A 23 1.66 -12.58 -1.04
C THR A 23 2.41 -11.52 -1.83
N CYS A 24 1.71 -10.47 -2.25
CA CYS A 24 2.34 -9.36 -2.98
C CYS A 24 1.51 -8.08 -2.94
N TYR A 25 2.14 -6.97 -3.31
CA TYR A 25 1.45 -5.71 -3.53
C TYR A 25 0.97 -5.62 -4.98
N MET A 26 -0.26 -5.14 -5.15
CA MET A 26 -0.92 -4.97 -6.44
C MET A 26 -1.31 -3.50 -6.63
N TRP A 27 -1.27 -3.02 -7.86
CA TRP A 27 -1.90 -1.76 -8.22
C TRP A 27 -3.42 -1.93 -8.20
N ALA A 28 -4.15 -0.93 -7.72
CA ALA A 28 -5.59 -0.87 -7.87
C ALA A 28 -5.95 -0.30 -9.25
N GLY A 29 -6.90 -0.92 -9.93
CA GLY A 29 -7.54 -0.43 -11.13
C GLY A 29 -8.58 0.64 -10.82
N PRO A 30 -9.17 1.26 -11.86
CA PRO A 30 -10.21 2.29 -11.70
C PRO A 30 -11.46 1.81 -10.96
N ASP A 31 -11.71 0.52 -10.96
CA ASP A 31 -12.83 -0.16 -10.28
C ASP A 31 -12.44 -0.70 -8.89
N GLY A 32 -11.20 -0.45 -8.43
CA GLY A 32 -10.67 -0.96 -7.17
C GLY A 32 -10.18 -2.41 -7.22
N SER A 33 -10.23 -3.08 -8.38
CA SER A 33 -9.70 -4.44 -8.56
C SER A 33 -8.19 -4.43 -8.77
N ALA A 34 -7.52 -5.59 -8.65
CA ALA A 34 -6.08 -5.66 -8.93
C ALA A 34 -5.76 -5.48 -10.41
N ALA A 35 -4.94 -4.48 -10.71
CA ALA A 35 -4.50 -4.07 -12.05
C ALA A 35 -2.99 -4.32 -12.27
N GLY A 36 -2.49 -5.46 -11.77
CA GLY A 36 -1.11 -5.89 -11.95
C GLY A 36 -0.22 -5.69 -10.71
N ARG A 37 0.98 -6.26 -10.77
CA ARG A 37 1.92 -6.27 -9.64
C ARG A 37 2.65 -4.94 -9.51
N VAL A 38 2.83 -4.52 -8.26
CA VAL A 38 3.74 -3.42 -7.93
C VAL A 38 5.19 -3.89 -8.21
N PRO A 39 6.02 -3.06 -8.86
CA PRO A 39 7.40 -3.43 -9.16
C PRO A 39 8.26 -3.56 -7.89
N PRO A 40 9.36 -4.35 -7.93
CA PRO A 40 10.13 -4.69 -6.72
C PRO A 40 10.64 -3.49 -5.91
N TRP A 41 11.14 -2.44 -6.56
CA TRP A 41 11.66 -1.25 -5.87
C TRP A 41 10.56 -0.51 -5.08
N GLU A 42 9.33 -0.53 -5.58
CA GLU A 42 8.19 0.11 -4.93
C GLU A 42 7.66 -0.79 -3.81
N CYS A 43 7.70 -2.12 -3.99
CA CYS A 43 7.44 -3.08 -2.91
C CYS A 43 8.40 -2.87 -1.72
N GLU A 44 9.70 -2.68 -1.96
CA GLU A 44 10.67 -2.38 -0.89
C GLU A 44 10.33 -1.08 -0.15
N ALA A 45 9.84 -0.07 -0.85
CA ALA A 45 9.40 1.17 -0.24
C ALA A 45 8.16 0.94 0.64
N LEU A 46 7.17 0.18 0.15
CA LEU A 46 5.98 -0.21 0.90
C LEU A 46 6.32 -1.04 2.14
N ASP A 47 7.25 -1.99 2.03
CA ASP A 47 7.73 -2.79 3.16
C ASP A 47 8.39 -1.93 4.22
N ARG A 48 9.22 -0.96 3.83
CA ARG A 48 9.82 0.02 4.77
C ARG A 48 8.75 0.86 5.46
N LEU A 49 7.71 1.30 4.73
CA LEU A 49 6.59 2.04 5.31
C LEU A 49 5.80 1.18 6.30
N ARG A 50 5.53 -0.08 5.96
CA ARG A 50 4.84 -1.05 6.80
C ARG A 50 5.64 -1.36 8.07
N TRP A 51 6.94 -1.60 7.93
CA TRP A 51 7.85 -1.82 9.06
C TRP A 51 7.88 -0.62 10.02
N ARG A 52 7.81 0.60 9.47
CA ARG A 52 7.68 1.85 10.24
C ARG A 52 6.27 2.15 10.74
N LYS A 53 5.30 1.26 10.51
CA LYS A 53 3.87 1.42 10.88
C LYS A 53 3.22 2.68 10.29
N LEU A 54 3.69 3.13 9.12
CA LEU A 54 3.11 4.27 8.39
C LEU A 54 1.97 3.84 7.47
N ILE A 55 1.91 2.57 7.12
CA ILE A 55 0.81 1.95 6.36
C ILE A 55 0.39 0.66 7.05
N SER A 56 -0.86 0.27 6.82
CA SER A 56 -1.44 -0.99 7.26
C SER A 56 -1.98 -1.73 6.05
N ALA A 57 -1.66 -3.02 5.95
CA ALA A 57 -2.32 -3.96 5.06
C ALA A 57 -3.10 -4.92 5.97
N PRO A 58 -4.44 -4.80 6.07
CA PRO A 58 -5.21 -5.72 6.89
C PRO A 58 -5.02 -7.14 6.34
N SER A 59 -4.68 -8.08 7.21
CA SER A 59 -4.79 -9.50 6.89
C SER A 59 -6.28 -9.82 6.77
N GLY A 60 -6.86 -9.62 5.60
CA GLY A 60 -8.24 -10.01 5.34
C GLY A 60 -8.37 -11.52 5.53
N ALA A 61 -9.43 -11.96 6.21
CA ALA A 61 -9.75 -13.38 6.36
C ALA A 61 -10.35 -13.98 5.06
N GLY A 62 -10.50 -13.18 4.00
CA GLY A 62 -11.14 -13.56 2.73
C GLY A 62 -10.15 -13.81 1.59
N VAL A 63 -10.67 -14.10 0.39
CA VAL A 63 -9.90 -14.29 -0.85
C VAL A 63 -9.55 -13.00 -1.58
N GLU A 64 -10.04 -11.86 -1.08
CA GLU A 64 -10.00 -10.59 -1.78
C GLU A 64 -8.73 -9.81 -1.46
N ASP A 65 -8.23 -9.10 -2.47
CA ASP A 65 -7.14 -8.15 -2.31
C ASP A 65 -7.60 -7.00 -1.41
N VAL A 66 -6.80 -6.70 -0.38
CA VAL A 66 -7.20 -5.75 0.65
C VAL A 66 -6.52 -4.40 0.42
N PRO A 67 -7.23 -3.27 0.48
CA PRO A 67 -6.61 -1.97 0.39
C PRO A 67 -5.51 -1.78 1.44
N VAL A 68 -4.36 -1.30 0.98
CA VAL A 68 -3.30 -0.81 1.86
C VAL A 68 -3.65 0.62 2.20
N VAL A 69 -3.71 0.94 3.49
CA VAL A 69 -4.17 2.24 3.98
C VAL A 69 -3.08 2.92 4.83
N PRO A 70 -2.95 4.25 4.75
CA PRO A 70 -2.03 4.94 5.65
C PRO A 70 -2.56 4.90 7.08
N THR A 71 -1.65 4.78 8.05
CA THR A 71 -2.01 5.00 9.47
C THR A 71 -2.09 6.50 9.75
N GLU A 72 -2.58 6.89 10.94
CA GLU A 72 -2.53 8.29 11.37
C GLU A 72 -1.11 8.87 11.32
N ALA A 73 -0.11 8.08 11.74
CA ALA A 73 1.29 8.46 11.66
C ALA A 73 1.77 8.61 10.20
N GLY A 74 1.32 7.74 9.31
CA GLY A 74 1.58 7.86 7.86
C GLY A 74 0.99 9.14 7.27
N LEU A 75 -0.26 9.46 7.60
CA LEU A 75 -0.91 10.70 7.17
C LEU A 75 -0.17 11.94 7.69
N ALA A 76 0.25 11.93 8.95
CA ALA A 76 1.05 13.03 9.52
C ALA A 76 2.39 13.20 8.79
N ALA A 77 3.10 12.10 8.50
CA ALA A 77 4.36 12.13 7.75
C ALA A 77 4.18 12.66 6.31
N LEU A 78 3.09 12.27 5.63
CA LEU A 78 2.78 12.75 4.29
C LEU A 78 2.51 14.27 4.27
N ARG A 79 1.77 14.78 5.27
CA ARG A 79 1.52 16.22 5.42
C ARG A 79 2.80 17.00 5.66
N ALA A 80 3.65 16.52 6.57
CA ALA A 80 4.95 17.15 6.85
C ALA A 80 5.85 17.20 5.60
N GLN A 81 5.87 16.13 4.81
CA GLN A 81 6.64 16.09 3.57
C GLN A 81 6.13 17.10 2.52
N ARG A 82 4.80 17.24 2.37
CA ARG A 82 4.20 18.22 1.46
C ARG A 82 4.50 19.66 1.87
N ALA A 83 4.48 19.95 3.17
CA ALA A 83 4.80 21.28 3.70
C ALA A 83 6.27 21.69 3.47
N HIS A 84 7.19 20.73 3.36
CA HIS A 84 8.60 21.01 3.06
C HIS A 84 8.90 21.16 1.56
N ALA A 85 7.97 20.71 0.70
CA ALA A 85 8.11 20.79 -0.76
C ALA A 85 7.45 22.04 -1.36
N ALA A 86 6.78 22.85 -0.53
CA ALA A 86 6.16 24.13 -0.88
C ALA A 86 7.07 25.29 -0.45
#